data_AF-A0A0N1LHV7-F1
#
_entry.id   AF-A0A0N1LHV7-F1
#
_cell.length_a   1.000
_cell.length_b   1.000
_cell.length_c   1.000
_cell.angle_alpha   90.00
_cell.angle_beta   90.00
_cell.angle_gamma   90.00
#
_symmetry.space_group_name_H-M   'P 1'
#
loop_
_entity.id
_entity.type
_entity.pdbx_description
1 polymer ?
#
loop_
_entity_poly.entity_id
_entity_poly.type
_entity_poly.pdbx_seq_one_letter_code
_entity_poly.pdbx_strand_id
1 'polypeptide(L)'
;MLQATPAAPNGADARRMRETAEQFEASFLSQMLKPMFEGLDTNGLFGGGEAEATWRSFLIDAMAQQTVRAGGIGLADTVMAEMIRMQSEQTAGATA
;
A
#
# COMPACT_ATOMS: atom_id res chain seq x y z
N MET A 1 -16.76 -0.85 -38.30
CA MET A 1 -15.76 -1.41 -37.37
C MET A 1 -16.39 -1.46 -35.99
N LEU A 2 -16.68 -2.66 -35.47
CA LEU A 2 -17.17 -2.86 -34.11
C LEU A 2 -15.95 -2.75 -33.17
N GLN A 3 -15.85 -1.68 -32.40
CA GLN A 3 -14.80 -1.54 -31.38
C GLN A 3 -15.11 -2.48 -30.21
N ALA A 4 -14.14 -3.29 -29.80
CA ALA A 4 -14.23 -4.08 -28.58
C ALA A 4 -14.17 -3.14 -27.38
N THR A 5 -15.22 -3.10 -26.57
CA THR A 5 -15.24 -2.38 -25.31
C THR A 5 -14.15 -2.96 -24.40
N PRO A 6 -13.26 -2.15 -23.79
CA PRO A 6 -12.28 -2.66 -22.85
C PRO A 6 -13.00 -3.42 -21.74
N ALA A 7 -12.65 -4.69 -21.55
CA ALA A 7 -13.27 -5.55 -20.55
C ALA A 7 -12.92 -5.01 -19.16
N ALA A 8 -13.93 -4.64 -18.38
CA ALA A 8 -13.74 -4.28 -16.98
C ALA A 8 -13.11 -5.47 -16.22
N PRO A 9 -12.24 -5.21 -15.22
CA PRO A 9 -11.67 -6.27 -14.40
C PRO A 9 -12.79 -7.13 -13.82
N ASN A 10 -12.63 -8.45 -13.85
CA ASN A 10 -13.58 -9.33 -13.18
C ASN A 10 -13.53 -9.09 -11.66
N GLY A 11 -14.56 -9.51 -10.92
CA GLY A 11 -14.68 -9.23 -9.49
C GLY A 11 -13.56 -9.83 -8.63
N ALA A 12 -12.84 -10.87 -9.09
CA ALA A 12 -11.70 -11.43 -8.37
C ALA A 12 -10.44 -10.57 -8.58
N ASP A 13 -10.19 -10.13 -9.81
CA ASP A 13 -9.07 -9.26 -10.15
C ASP A 13 -9.22 -7.89 -9.47
N ALA A 14 -10.42 -7.31 -9.48
CA ALA A 14 -10.70 -6.05 -8.81
C ALA A 14 -10.40 -6.09 -7.30
N ARG A 15 -10.73 -7.20 -6.62
CA ARG A 15 -10.39 -7.39 -5.20
C ARG A 15 -8.88 -7.48 -4.98
N ARG A 16 -8.19 -8.27 -5.80
CA ARG A 16 -6.73 -8.41 -5.71
C ARG A 16 -5.99 -7.10 -5.97
N MET A 17 -6.46 -6.32 -6.94
CA MET A 17 -5.95 -4.97 -7.22
C MET A 17 -6.15 -4.05 -6.02
N ARG A 18 -7.34 -4.06 -5.40
CA ARG A 18 -7.59 -3.29 -4.17
C ARG A 18 -6.65 -3.69 -3.04
N GLU A 19 -6.52 -4.99 -2.75
CA GLU A 19 -5.61 -5.49 -1.71
C GLU A 19 -4.16 -5.07 -1.96
N THR A 20 -3.73 -5.09 -3.22
CA THR A 20 -2.38 -4.68 -3.62
C THR A 20 -2.19 -3.16 -3.43
N ALA A 21 -3.19 -2.36 -3.79
CA ALA A 21 -3.16 -0.92 -3.59
C ALA A 21 -3.11 -0.54 -2.10
N GLU A 22 -3.90 -1.22 -1.26
CA GLU A 22 -3.91 -1.05 0.20
C GLU A 22 -2.56 -1.45 0.82
N GLN A 23 -1.93 -2.54 0.34
CA GLN A 23 -0.59 -2.95 0.79
C GLN A 23 0.49 -1.93 0.39
N PHE A 24 0.36 -1.33 -0.79
CA PHE A 24 1.26 -0.27 -1.23
C PHE A 24 1.12 0.96 -0.32
N GLU A 25 -0.11 1.40 -0.05
CA GLU A 25 -0.37 2.52 0.85
C GLU A 25 0.13 2.24 2.28
N ALA A 26 -0.03 1.01 2.78
CA ALA A 26 0.49 0.64 4.09
C ALA A 26 2.02 0.71 4.12
N SER A 27 2.70 0.22 3.09
CA SER A 27 4.16 0.29 3.00
C SER A 27 4.66 1.74 2.91
N PHE A 28 3.94 2.58 2.17
CA PHE A 28 4.21 4.01 2.11
C PHE A 28 4.06 4.67 3.48
N LEU A 29 2.93 4.43 4.17
CA LEU A 29 2.70 4.97 5.51
C LEU A 29 3.75 4.49 6.52
N SER A 30 4.14 3.21 6.48
CA SER A 30 5.23 2.70 7.32
C SER A 30 6.51 3.53 7.14
N GLN A 31 6.88 3.83 5.89
CA GLN A 31 8.06 4.65 5.60
C GLN A 31 7.91 6.09 6.09
N MET A 32 6.72 6.68 5.94
CA MET A 32 6.44 8.05 6.39
C MET A 32 6.37 8.18 7.91
N LEU A 33 5.99 7.12 8.61
CA LEU A 33 5.92 7.10 10.07
C LEU A 33 7.29 6.91 10.72
N LYS A 34 8.27 6.29 10.05
CA LYS A 34 9.62 6.02 10.60
C LYS A 34 10.28 7.25 11.26
N PRO A 35 10.35 8.44 10.63
CA PRO A 35 11.03 9.59 11.22
C PRO A 35 10.43 10.07 12.54
N MET A 36 9.13 9.85 12.78
CA MET A 36 8.47 10.18 14.05
C MET A 36 9.06 9.39 15.23
N PHE A 37 9.65 8.24 14.95
CA PHE A 37 10.17 7.29 15.92
C PHE A 37 11.71 7.21 15.94
N GLU A 38 12.38 7.70 14.90
CA GLU A 38 13.85 7.77 14.83
C GLU A 38 14.44 8.80 15.81
N GLY A 39 13.69 9.88 16.12
CA GLY A 39 14.09 10.88 17.11
C GLY A 39 13.84 10.47 18.57
N LEU A 40 13.20 9.32 18.82
CA LEU A 40 12.95 8.80 20.17
C LEU A 40 14.17 7.98 20.61
N ASP A 41 15.04 8.64 21.37
CA ASP A 41 16.30 8.08 21.87
C ASP A 41 16.06 6.82 22.74
N THR A 42 16.56 5.68 22.28
CA THR A 42 16.52 4.39 23.01
C THR A 42 17.73 4.19 23.92
N ASN A 43 18.61 5.19 24.02
CA ASN A 43 19.91 5.07 24.70
C ASN A 43 19.89 5.50 26.17
N GLY A 44 18.72 5.77 26.75
CA GLY A 44 18.59 6.04 28.19
C GLY A 44 18.83 4.78 29.03
N LEU A 45 19.11 4.96 30.34
CA LEU A 45 19.30 3.86 31.31
C LEU A 45 18.16 2.82 31.36
N PHE A 46 17.00 3.13 30.75
CA PHE A 46 15.79 2.32 30.69
C PHE A 46 15.35 1.95 29.26
N GLY A 47 16.19 2.17 28.24
CA GLY A 47 15.86 1.85 26.85
C GLY A 47 16.14 0.38 26.50
N GLY A 48 15.30 -0.22 25.64
CA GLY A 48 15.33 -1.63 25.27
C GLY A 48 16.30 -2.00 24.14
N GLY A 49 17.18 -1.07 23.73
CA GLY A 49 18.27 -1.33 22.80
C GLY A 49 17.84 -1.80 21.41
N GLU A 50 18.65 -2.66 20.78
CA GLU A 50 18.45 -3.16 19.40
C GLU A 50 17.21 -4.06 19.26
N ALA A 51 16.88 -4.82 20.31
CA ALA A 51 15.64 -5.60 20.35
C ALA A 51 14.41 -4.68 20.28
N GLU A 52 14.40 -3.57 21.02
CA GLU A 52 13.31 -2.59 20.94
C GLU A 52 13.21 -1.96 19.55
N ALA A 53 14.33 -1.65 18.89
CA ALA A 53 14.32 -1.11 17.54
C ALA A 53 13.63 -2.04 16.52
N THR A 54 13.88 -3.35 16.62
CA THR A 54 13.22 -4.37 15.80
C THR A 54 11.71 -4.46 16.10
N TRP A 55 11.32 -4.45 17.39
CA TRP A 55 9.89 -4.46 17.74
C TRP A 55 9.18 -3.18 17.33
N ARG A 56 9.90 -2.05 17.32
CA ARG A 56 9.37 -0.75 16.89
C ARG A 56 9.04 -0.74 15.40
N SER A 57 9.86 -1.35 14.54
CA SER A 57 9.52 -1.44 13.11
C SER A 57 8.25 -2.25 12.90
N PHE A 58 8.08 -3.37 13.62
CA PHE A 58 6.83 -4.15 13.54
C PHE A 58 5.62 -3.36 14.04
N LEU A 59 5.77 -2.55 15.09
CA LEU A 59 4.72 -1.68 15.57
C LEU A 59 4.33 -0.62 14.53
N ILE A 60 5.33 0.00 13.88
CA ILE A 60 5.11 0.96 12.80
C ILE A 60 4.34 0.33 11.64
N ASP A 61 4.72 -0.88 11.23
CA ASP A 61 4.02 -1.61 10.17
C ASP A 61 2.57 -1.95 10.55
N ALA A 62 2.33 -2.36 11.80
CA ALA A 62 0.98 -2.62 12.29
C ALA A 62 0.13 -1.35 12.32
N MET A 63 0.70 -0.22 12.76
CA MET A 63 0.02 1.08 12.76
C MET A 63 -0.34 1.52 11.34
N ALA A 64 0.59 1.38 10.39
CA ALA A 64 0.35 1.71 8.99
C ALA A 64 -0.79 0.86 8.40
N GLN A 65 -0.76 -0.46 8.61
CA GLN A 65 -1.82 -1.36 8.16
C GLN A 65 -3.18 -1.03 8.78
N GLN A 66 -3.23 -0.75 10.08
CA GLN A 66 -4.48 -0.32 10.75
C GLN A 66 -5.00 1.01 10.21
N THR A 67 -4.10 1.94 9.91
CA THR A 67 -4.47 3.24 9.32
C THR A 67 -5.13 3.06 7.96
N VAL A 68 -4.55 2.22 7.09
CA VAL A 68 -5.16 1.87 5.79
C VAL A 68 -6.53 1.22 5.97
N ARG A 69 -6.64 0.23 6.86
CA ARG A 69 -7.92 -0.46 7.15
C ARG A 69 -9.00 0.48 7.70
N ALA A 70 -8.60 1.53 8.42
CA ALA A 70 -9.50 2.55 8.95
C ALA A 70 -9.92 3.61 7.90
N GLY A 71 -9.38 3.55 6.68
CA GLY A 71 -9.73 4.46 5.58
C GLY A 71 -8.51 5.08 4.88
N GLY A 72 -7.31 4.96 5.45
CA GLY A 72 -6.07 5.43 4.84
C GLY A 72 -6.04 6.94 4.60
N ILE A 73 -5.16 7.36 3.68
CA ILE A 73 -5.02 8.72 3.17
C ILE A 73 -5.52 8.87 1.72
N GLY A 74 -6.04 7.78 1.13
CA GLY A 74 -6.60 7.75 -0.23
C GLY A 74 -5.60 7.41 -1.34
N LEU A 75 -4.38 7.00 -0.98
CA LEU A 75 -3.36 6.63 -1.97
C LEU A 75 -3.74 5.32 -2.68
N ALA A 76 -4.34 4.36 -1.98
CA ALA A 76 -4.78 3.10 -2.58
C ALA A 76 -5.75 3.32 -3.76
N ASP A 77 -6.65 4.30 -3.68
CA ASP A 77 -7.59 4.56 -4.77
C ASP A 77 -6.89 5.10 -6.03
N THR A 78 -5.86 5.93 -5.86
CA THR A 78 -5.05 6.43 -6.96
C THR A 78 -4.24 5.31 -7.62
N VAL A 79 -3.62 4.44 -6.81
CA VAL A 79 -2.87 3.28 -7.29
C VAL A 79 -3.80 2.29 -8.00
N MET A 80 -5.00 2.06 -7.47
CA MET A 80 -6.02 1.23 -8.11
C MET A 80 -6.43 1.77 -9.48
N ALA A 81 -6.68 3.08 -9.60
CA ALA A 81 -7.01 3.70 -10.88
C ALA A 81 -5.90 3.51 -11.92
N GLU A 82 -4.64 3.65 -11.51
CA GLU A 82 -3.50 3.44 -12.41
C GLU A 82 -3.35 1.98 -12.81
N MET A 83 -3.54 1.03 -11.89
CA MET A 83 -3.52 -0.40 -12.22
C MET A 83 -4.62 -0.78 -13.23
N ILE A 84 -5.82 -0.19 -13.11
CA ILE A 84 -6.91 -0.38 -14.08
C ILE A 84 -6.52 0.17 -15.44
N ARG A 85 -5.93 1.37 -15.49
CA ARG A 85 -5.44 1.99 -16.73
C ARG A 85 -4.43 1.07 -17.43
N MET A 86 -3.41 0.61 -16.71
CA MET A 86 -2.39 -0.29 -17.24
C MET A 86 -2.97 -1.61 -17.76
N GLN A 87 -3.94 -2.19 -17.05
CA GLN A 87 -4.61 -3.42 -17.49
C GLN A 87 -5.42 -3.20 -18.77
N SER A 88 -6.10 -2.05 -18.88
CA SER A 88 -6.89 -1.71 -20.06
C SER A 88 -6.01 -1.51 -21.31
N GLU A 89 -4.84 -0.87 -21.15
CA GLU A 89 -3.86 -0.66 -22.22
C GLU A 89 -3.25 -2.00 -22.69
N GLN A 90 -2.92 -2.90 -21.75
CA GLN A 90 -2.43 -4.25 -22.07
C GLN A 90 -3.47 -5.07 -22.81
N THR A 91 -4.74 -4.99 -22.40
CA THR A 91 -5.83 -5.71 -23.06
C THR A 91 -6.06 -5.18 -24.48
N ALA A 92 -6.01 -3.86 -24.68
CA ALA A 92 -6.14 -3.24 -25.99
C ALA A 92 -4.99 -3.63 -26.94
N GLY A 93 -3.75 -3.66 -26.44
CA GLY A 93 -2.58 -4.07 -27.21
C GLY A 93 -2.54 -5.57 -27.57
N ALA A 94 -3.17 -6.44 -26.77
CA ALA A 94 -3.29 -7.87 -27.06
C ALA A 94 -4.36 -8.21 -28.11
N THR A 95 -5.27 -7.27 -28.39
CA THR A 95 -6.36 -7.43 -29.36
C THR A 95 -6.12 -6.75 -30.71
N ALA A 96 -4.97 -6.07 -30.88
CA ALA A 96 -4.52 -5.43 -32.12
C ALA A 96 -3.56 -6.34 -32.89
#